data_AF-A0AAP0C5X1-F1
#
_entry.id   AF-A0AAP0C5X1-F1
#
_cell.length_a   1.000
_cell.length_b   1.000
_cell.length_c   1.000
_cell.angle_alpha   90.00
_cell.angle_beta   90.00
_cell.angle_gamma   90.00
#
_symmetry.space_group_name_H-M   'P 1'
#
loop_
_entity.id
_entity.type
_entity.pdbx_description
1 polymer ?
#
loop_
_entity_poly.entity_id
_entity_poly.type
_entity_poly.pdbx_seq_one_letter_code
_entity_poly.pdbx_strand_id
1 'polypeptide(L)'
;MVDLESPTVMTKLIAYLSYLLQCAVESNDFNPQFHLQKISAFHGLTKPTISIQNYLQRIFKYADCSPSCYVVAYVYLDRFIQQQPAICINLFSVHRLLITSVMIAAKFMDDV
;
A
#
# COMPACT_ATOMS: atom_id res chain seq x y z
N MET A 1 13.74 22.14 -1.33
CA MET A 1 13.28 20.73 -1.38
C MET A 1 13.63 20.08 -0.04
N VAL A 2 13.05 20.58 1.06
CA VAL A 2 13.43 20.21 2.45
C VAL A 2 12.20 20.05 3.37
N ASP A 3 11.01 20.52 2.98
CA ASP A 3 9.86 20.59 3.89
C ASP A 3 9.09 19.27 4.11
N LEU A 4 9.45 18.19 3.40
CA LEU A 4 8.80 16.88 3.54
C LEU A 4 9.45 15.98 4.60
N GLU A 5 10.52 16.45 5.28
CA GLU A 5 11.26 15.68 6.29
C GLU A 5 10.73 15.88 7.72
N SER A 6 9.68 16.67 7.94
CA SER A 6 9.13 16.78 9.29
C SER A 6 8.41 15.47 9.68
N PRO A 7 8.80 14.82 10.79
CA PRO A 7 8.22 13.53 11.20
C PRO A 7 6.70 13.60 11.42
N THR A 8 6.19 14.80 11.71
CA THR A 8 4.76 15.10 11.85
C THR A 8 4.01 15.00 10.53
N VAL A 9 4.58 15.47 9.41
CA VAL A 9 3.95 15.36 8.08
C VAL A 9 3.89 13.90 7.66
N MET A 10 4.97 13.15 7.86
CA MET A 10 5.00 11.73 7.48
C MET A 10 4.01 10.88 8.28
N THR A 11 3.87 11.15 9.58
CA THR A 11 2.88 10.46 10.42
C THR A 11 1.45 10.71 9.93
N LYS A 12 1.13 11.96 9.51
CA LYS A 12 -0.17 12.31 8.93
C LYS A 12 -0.39 11.61 7.58
N LEU A 13 0.64 11.57 6.73
CA LEU A 13 0.58 10.90 5.43
C LEU A 13 0.32 9.40 5.60
N ILE A 14 1.02 8.73 6.51
CA ILE A 14 0.80 7.32 6.81
C ILE A 14 -0.63 7.09 7.32
N ALA A 15 -1.13 7.94 8.22
CA ALA A 15 -2.49 7.81 8.73
C ALA A 15 -3.53 7.98 7.61
N TYR A 16 -3.34 8.96 6.73
CA TYR A 16 -4.22 9.21 5.59
C TYR A 16 -4.20 8.06 4.57
N LEU A 17 -3.03 7.59 4.16
CA LEU A 17 -2.90 6.45 3.25
C LEU A 17 -3.50 5.18 3.85
N SER A 18 -3.26 4.93 5.15
CA SER A 18 -3.88 3.80 5.83
C SER A 18 -5.40 3.88 5.82
N TYR A 19 -5.97 5.07 6.05
CA TYR A 19 -7.41 5.27 6.01
C TYR A 19 -7.96 4.99 4.61
N LEU A 20 -7.37 5.56 3.56
CA LEU A 20 -7.79 5.33 2.17
C LEU A 20 -7.74 3.85 1.78
N LEU A 21 -6.65 3.16 2.13
CA LEU A 21 -6.49 1.73 1.85
C LEU A 21 -7.50 0.89 2.63
N GLN A 22 -7.78 1.25 3.88
CA GLN A 22 -8.78 0.57 4.71
C GLN A 22 -10.18 0.71 4.09
N CYS A 23 -10.57 1.91 3.66
CA CYS A 23 -11.85 2.13 2.98
C CYS A 23 -11.95 1.36 1.66
N ALA A 24 -10.85 1.28 0.90
CA ALA A 24 -10.80 0.50 -0.34
C ALA A 24 -10.98 -1.00 -0.08
N VAL A 25 -10.27 -1.54 0.93
CA VAL A 25 -10.42 -2.94 1.36
C VAL A 25 -11.87 -3.25 1.74
N GLU A 26 -12.49 -2.39 2.56
CA GLU A 26 -13.86 -2.57 3.01
C GLU A 26 -14.83 -2.56 1.84
N SER A 27 -14.74 -1.57 0.96
CA SER A 27 -15.60 -1.44 -0.23
C SER A 27 -15.52 -2.66 -1.14
N ASN A 28 -14.33 -3.25 -1.26
CA ASN A 28 -14.05 -4.38 -2.11
C ASN A 28 -14.50 -5.73 -1.51
N ASP A 29 -14.38 -5.90 -0.19
CA ASP A 29 -14.85 -7.10 0.50
C ASP A 29 -16.39 -7.24 0.42
N PHE A 30 -17.13 -6.14 0.32
CA PHE A 30 -18.58 -6.15 0.13
C PHE A 30 -19.03 -6.36 -1.33
N ASN A 31 -18.12 -6.38 -2.31
CA ASN A 31 -18.48 -6.57 -3.70
C ASN A 31 -18.30 -8.05 -4.13
N PRO A 32 -19.41 -8.82 -4.26
CA PRO A 32 -19.36 -10.25 -4.58
C PRO A 32 -18.82 -10.57 -5.98
N GLN A 33 -18.62 -9.58 -6.86
CA GLN A 33 -17.97 -9.80 -8.16
C GLN A 33 -16.49 -10.20 -8.02
N PHE A 34 -15.84 -9.86 -6.90
CA PHE A 34 -14.45 -10.23 -6.63
C PHE A 34 -14.29 -11.64 -6.03
N HIS A 35 -15.36 -12.44 -5.94
CA HIS A 35 -15.28 -13.80 -5.40
C HIS A 35 -14.58 -14.79 -6.35
N LEU A 36 -14.45 -14.44 -7.64
CA LEU A 36 -13.62 -15.14 -8.64
C LEU A 36 -12.20 -14.55 -8.71
N GLN A 37 -11.61 -14.24 -7.55
CA GLN A 37 -10.23 -13.75 -7.48
C GLN A 37 -9.26 -14.82 -7.97
N LYS A 38 -8.51 -14.50 -9.03
CA LYS A 38 -7.40 -15.32 -9.47
C LYS A 38 -6.32 -15.28 -8.38
N ILE A 39 -5.85 -16.44 -7.94
CA ILE A 39 -4.73 -16.54 -7.01
C ILE A 39 -3.56 -15.77 -7.62
N SER A 40 -3.17 -14.67 -6.98
CA SER A 40 -2.05 -13.82 -7.40
C SER A 40 -0.89 -13.97 -6.42
N ALA A 41 0.31 -13.59 -6.86
CA ALA A 41 1.49 -13.55 -5.98
C ALA A 41 1.31 -12.60 -4.77
N PHE A 42 0.32 -11.71 -4.82
CA PHE A 42 -0.01 -10.77 -3.77
C PHE A 42 -1.01 -11.31 -2.76
N HIS A 43 -1.68 -12.44 -3.02
CA HIS A 43 -2.67 -12.99 -2.10
C HIS A 43 -1.99 -13.81 -0.99
N GLY A 44 -2.13 -13.39 0.27
CA GLY A 44 -1.65 -14.15 1.43
C GLY A 44 -2.55 -15.34 1.74
N LEU A 45 -1.97 -16.44 2.24
CA LEU A 45 -2.73 -17.61 2.71
C LEU A 45 -3.53 -17.31 3.98
N THR A 46 -3.07 -16.35 4.78
CA THR A 46 -3.70 -15.93 6.03
C THR A 46 -3.73 -14.42 6.12
N LYS A 47 -4.76 -13.89 6.77
CA LYS A 47 -4.88 -12.45 7.07
C LYS A 47 -3.75 -12.04 8.03
N PRO A 48 -2.95 -11.01 7.70
CA PRO A 48 -1.95 -10.49 8.64
C PRO A 48 -2.59 -9.95 9.92
N THR A 49 -1.95 -10.20 11.07
CA THR A 49 -2.40 -9.70 12.38
C THR A 49 -2.07 -8.22 12.60
N ILE A 50 -1.17 -7.66 11.80
CA ILE A 50 -0.77 -6.26 11.84
C ILE A 50 -1.72 -5.39 11.01
N SER A 51 -2.13 -4.24 11.54
CA SER A 51 -2.93 -3.26 10.79
C SER A 51 -2.16 -2.64 9.63
N ILE A 52 -2.87 -2.10 8.64
CA ILE A 52 -2.25 -1.39 7.50
C ILE A 52 -1.40 -0.22 7.99
N GLN A 53 -1.90 0.56 8.95
CA GLN A 53 -1.17 1.70 9.54
C GLN A 53 0.13 1.26 10.21
N ASN A 54 0.07 0.25 11.10
CA ASN A 54 1.26 -0.24 11.79
C ASN A 54 2.26 -0.86 10.81
N TYR A 55 1.77 -1.47 9.72
CA TYR A 55 2.62 -2.00 8.67
C TYR A 55 3.32 -0.87 7.90
N LEU A 56 2.60 0.18 7.47
CA LEU A 56 3.17 1.38 6.86
C LEU A 56 4.23 2.05 7.74
N GLN A 57 3.97 2.17 9.05
CA GLN A 57 4.93 2.71 10.01
C GLN A 57 6.20 1.85 10.10
N ARG A 58 6.06 0.51 10.05
CA ARG A 58 7.23 -0.38 9.99
C ARG A 58 8.01 -0.19 8.70
N ILE A 59 7.34 -0.11 7.56
CA ILE A 59 8.01 0.17 6.28
C ILE A 59 8.78 1.49 6.40
N PHE A 60 8.16 2.55 6.92
CA PHE A 60 8.84 3.84 7.10
C PHE A 60 10.05 3.76 8.02
N LYS A 61 9.96 3.00 9.10
CA LYS A 61 11.06 2.81 10.04
C LYS A 61 12.24 2.02 9.46
N TYR A 62 12.00 1.09 8.55
CA TYR A 62 13.00 0.09 8.15
C TYR A 62 13.41 0.13 6.67
N ALA A 63 12.62 0.76 5.79
CA ALA A 63 12.88 0.80 4.36
C ALA A 63 13.85 1.91 3.95
N ASP A 64 14.02 2.94 4.80
CA ASP A 64 14.90 4.09 4.56
C ASP A 64 14.71 4.72 3.16
N CYS A 65 13.44 4.99 2.81
CA CYS A 65 13.06 5.56 1.52
C CYS A 65 12.42 6.93 1.69
N SER A 66 12.52 7.78 0.65
CA SER A 66 12.00 9.14 0.70
C SER A 66 10.49 9.17 0.95
N PRO A 67 9.95 10.17 1.67
CA PRO A 67 8.50 10.29 1.89
C PRO A 67 7.69 10.39 0.58
N SER A 68 8.29 10.90 -0.50
CA SER A 68 7.71 10.91 -1.85
C SER A 68 7.38 9.50 -2.37
N CYS A 69 8.16 8.49 -1.99
CA CYS A 69 7.97 7.09 -2.41
C CYS A 69 6.61 6.54 -1.96
N TYR A 70 6.05 7.03 -0.86
CA TYR A 70 4.72 6.62 -0.38
C TYR A 70 3.58 7.16 -1.23
N VAL A 71 3.70 8.41 -1.68
CA VAL A 71 2.73 9.03 -2.60
C VAL A 71 2.78 8.30 -3.95
N VAL A 72 3.98 8.05 -4.45
CA VAL A 72 4.21 7.34 -5.71
C VAL A 72 3.71 5.89 -5.62
N ALA A 73 3.96 5.20 -4.51
CA ALA A 73 3.45 3.86 -4.26
C ALA A 73 1.92 3.81 -4.29
N TYR A 74 1.23 4.81 -3.73
CA TYR A 74 -0.24 4.90 -3.82
C TYR A 74 -0.70 5.05 -5.27
N VAL A 75 -0.01 5.88 -6.07
CA VAL A 75 -0.30 6.02 -7.52
C VAL A 75 -0.05 4.71 -8.26
N TYR A 76 0.99 3.96 -7.92
CA TYR A 76 1.26 2.64 -8.50
C TYR A 76 0.17 1.62 -8.16
N LEU A 77 -0.29 1.60 -6.90
CA LEU A 77 -1.41 0.75 -6.49
C LEU A 77 -2.67 1.05 -7.30
N ASP A 78 -3.07 2.32 -7.35
CA ASP A 78 -4.27 2.76 -8.08
C ASP A 78 -4.21 2.36 -9.56
N ARG A 79 -3.10 2.67 -10.24
CA ARG A 79 -2.90 2.28 -11.65
C ARG A 79 -2.91 0.77 -11.86
N PHE A 80 -2.28 0.01 -10.96
CA PHE A 80 -2.19 -1.44 -11.08
C PHE A 80 -3.56 -2.11 -11.00
N ILE A 81 -4.44 -1.65 -10.09
CA ILE A 81 -5.79 -2.19 -9.93
C ILE A 81 -6.67 -1.87 -11.13
N GLN A 82 -6.54 -0.65 -11.67
CA GLN A 82 -7.26 -0.26 -12.88
C GLN A 82 -6.85 -1.10 -14.09
N GLN A 83 -5.56 -1.46 -14.21
CA GLN A 83 -5.05 -2.29 -15.30
C GLN A 83 -5.35 -3.78 -15.12
N GLN A 84 -5.43 -4.26 -13.88
CA GLN A 84 -5.60 -5.67 -13.56
C GLN A 84 -6.88 -5.88 -12.71
N PRO A 85 -8.08 -5.80 -13.31
CA PRO A 85 -9.36 -5.89 -12.58
C PRO A 85 -9.59 -7.24 -11.90
N ALA A 86 -8.84 -8.28 -12.29
CA ALA A 86 -8.86 -9.59 -11.64
C ALA A 86 -8.14 -9.62 -10.28
N ILE A 87 -7.32 -8.61 -9.98
CA ILE A 87 -6.66 -8.44 -8.69
C ILE A 87 -7.38 -7.32 -7.95
N CYS A 88 -7.74 -7.59 -6.70
CA CYS A 88 -8.45 -6.65 -5.87
C CYS A 88 -7.68 -6.39 -4.57
N ILE A 89 -7.76 -5.16 -4.05
CA ILE A 89 -7.26 -4.86 -2.71
C ILE A 89 -8.26 -5.42 -1.71
N ASN A 90 -7.82 -6.38 -0.90
CA ASN A 90 -8.55 -6.91 0.25
C ASN A 90 -7.60 -7.18 1.43
N LEU A 91 -8.15 -7.71 2.52
CA LEU A 91 -7.41 -8.02 3.75
C LEU A 91 -6.26 -9.04 3.56
N PHE A 92 -6.26 -9.80 2.47
CA PHE A 92 -5.24 -10.81 2.18
C PHE A 92 -4.16 -10.29 1.21
N SER A 93 -4.49 -9.30 0.37
CA SER A 93 -3.59 -8.77 -0.66
C SER A 93 -2.94 -7.43 -0.31
N VAL A 94 -3.61 -6.60 0.48
CA VAL A 94 -3.21 -5.19 0.71
C VAL A 94 -1.78 -5.05 1.23
N HIS A 95 -1.36 -5.87 2.20
CA HIS A 95 0.00 -5.77 2.76
C HIS A 95 1.07 -6.07 1.73
N ARG A 96 0.89 -7.12 0.92
CA ARG A 96 1.86 -7.52 -0.11
C ARG A 96 1.90 -6.51 -1.25
N LEU A 97 0.75 -6.05 -1.72
CA LEU A 97 0.64 -4.99 -2.73
C LEU A 97 1.34 -3.71 -2.25
N LEU A 98 1.14 -3.33 -0.98
CA LEU A 98 1.69 -2.12 -0.40
C LEU A 98 3.22 -2.14 -0.37
N ILE A 99 3.84 -3.18 0.21
CA ILE A 99 5.30 -3.26 0.26
C ILE A 99 5.91 -3.32 -1.14
N THR A 100 5.31 -4.09 -2.06
CA THR A 100 5.79 -4.14 -3.45
C THR A 100 5.76 -2.75 -4.08
N SER A 101 4.68 -1.99 -3.89
CA SER A 101 4.56 -0.66 -4.47
C SER A 101 5.55 0.33 -3.87
N VAL A 102 5.80 0.28 -2.55
CA VAL A 102 6.82 1.12 -1.90
C VAL A 102 8.22 0.75 -2.39
N MET A 103 8.56 -0.53 -2.47
CA MET A 103 9.88 -0.97 -2.95
C MET A 103 10.13 -0.58 -4.41
N ILE A 104 9.11 -0.67 -5.26
CA ILE A 104 9.21 -0.20 -6.64
C ILE A 104 9.42 1.31 -6.65
N ALA A 105 8.63 2.07 -5.90
CA ALA A 105 8.78 3.53 -5.83
C ALA A 105 10.16 3.95 -5.33
N ALA A 106 10.66 3.33 -4.25
CA ALA A 106 12.00 3.58 -3.72
C ALA A 106 13.07 3.32 -4.79
N LYS A 107 13.02 2.15 -5.46
CA LYS A 107 13.98 1.79 -6.51
C LYS A 107 14.01 2.78 -7.69
N PHE A 108 12.89 3.45 -7.98
CA PHE A 108 12.79 4.38 -9.12
C PHE A 108 13.04 5.84 -8.72
N MET A 109 12.73 6.23 -7.49
CA MET A 109 12.77 7.63 -7.04
C MET A 109 13.98 7.95 -6.19
N ASP A 110 14.51 6.97 -5.45
CA ASP A 110 15.69 7.14 -4.61
C ASP A 110 16.93 6.61 -5.36
N ASP A 111 18.05 7.31 -5.24
CA ASP A 111 19.29 7.04 -5.99
C ASP A 111 20.15 5.91 -5.39
N VAL A 112 19.68 5.22 -4.34
CA VAL A 112 20.43 4.22 -3.55
C VAL A 112 20.15 2.80 -4.02
#